data_AF-A0A352UJZ7-F1
#
_entry.id   AF-A0A352UJZ7-F1
#
_cell.length_a   1.000
_cell.length_b   1.000
_cell.length_c   1.000
_cell.angle_alpha   90.00
_cell.angle_beta   90.00
_cell.angle_gamma   90.00
#
_symmetry.space_group_name_H-M   'P 1'
#
loop_
_entity.id
_entity.type
_entity.pdbx_description
1 polymer ?
#
loop_
_entity_poly.entity_id
_entity_poly.type
_entity_poly.pdbx_seq_one_letter_code
_entity_poly.pdbx_strand_id
1 'polypeptide(L)' 'MLKGYMTTRQASDTYGLSDAHIRRLLEYGKVKGEKIGRDWVIRPSAMNRYMGNRPKPGPKKRRRYVRKQTA' A
#
# COMPACT_ATOMS: atom_id res chain seq x y z
N MET A 1 -15.15 16.47 -5.92
CA MET A 1 -14.98 15.31 -5.01
C MET A 1 -15.96 14.22 -5.44
N LEU A 2 -15.47 13.07 -5.92
CA LEU A 2 -16.34 11.91 -6.17
C LEU A 2 -16.81 11.38 -4.81
N LYS A 3 -18.07 11.65 -4.43
CA LYS A 3 -18.65 11.15 -3.17
C LYS A 3 -18.52 9.62 -3.12
N GLY A 4 -17.64 9.11 -2.27
CA GLY A 4 -17.47 7.67 -2.02
C GLY A 4 -16.11 7.07 -2.42
N TYR A 5 -15.24 7.84 -3.08
CA TYR A 5 -13.90 7.41 -3.45
C TYR A 5 -12.85 8.43 -3.01
N MET A 6 -11.67 7.94 -2.62
CA MET A 6 -10.51 8.78 -2.28
C MET A 6 -9.32 8.42 -3.19
N THR A 7 -8.47 9.39 -3.49
CA THR A 7 -7.23 9.13 -4.23
C THR A 7 -6.19 8.44 -3.33
N THR A 8 -5.14 7.86 -3.92
CA THR A 8 -4.02 7.31 -3.14
C THR A 8 -3.40 8.35 -2.20
N ARG A 9 -3.29 9.60 -2.65
CA ARG A 9 -2.75 10.71 -1.85
C ARG A 9 -3.62 11.02 -0.63
N GLN A 10 -4.93 11.12 -0.82
CA GLN A 10 -5.87 11.30 0.30
C GLN A 10 -5.82 10.12 1.27
N ALA A 11 -5.71 8.90 0.75
CA ALA A 11 -5.55 7.71 1.58
C ALA A 11 -4.22 7.72 2.35
N SER A 12 -3.13 8.20 1.75
CA SER A 12 -1.85 8.38 2.42
C SER A 12 -1.98 9.33 3.60
N ASP A 13 -2.55 10.50 3.36
CA ASP A 13 -2.75 11.52 4.39
C ASP A 13 -3.68 11.03 5.51
N THR A 14 -4.70 10.25 5.17
CA THR A 14 -5.70 9.74 6.14
C THR A 14 -5.19 8.58 6.98
N TYR A 15 -4.44 7.63 6.37
CA TYR A 15 -4.07 6.36 7.01
C TYR A 15 -2.58 6.25 7.36
N GLY A 16 -1.77 7.27 7.04
CA GLY A 16 -0.34 7.30 7.35
C GLY A 16 0.49 6.25 6.61
N LEU A 17 0.03 5.79 5.44
CA LEU A 17 0.76 4.86 4.57
C LEU A 17 1.30 5.60 3.35
N SER A 18 2.47 5.21 2.85
CA SER A 18 2.98 5.83 1.63
C SER A 18 2.11 5.51 0.40
N ASP A 19 2.01 6.46 -0.52
CA ASP A 19 1.31 6.30 -1.80
C ASP A 19 1.72 5.02 -2.54
N ALA A 20 3.03 4.74 -2.57
CA ALA A 20 3.58 3.54 -3.19
C ALA A 20 3.12 2.24 -2.50
N HIS A 21 2.98 2.25 -1.17
CA HIS A 21 2.43 1.11 -0.43
C HIS A 21 0.97 0.91 -0.80
N ILE A 22 0.17 1.97 -0.74
CA ILE A 22 -1.27 1.91 -1.05
C ILE A 22 -1.49 1.42 -2.49
N ARG A 23 -0.71 1.92 -3.44
CA ARG A 23 -0.74 1.46 -4.83
C ARG A 23 -0.44 -0.03 -4.96
N ARG A 24 0.59 -0.54 -4.26
CA ARG A 24 0.89 -1.98 -4.24
C ARG A 24 -0.26 -2.82 -3.67
N LEU A 25 -0.95 -2.32 -2.64
CA LEU A 25 -2.10 -3.03 -2.08
C LEU A 25 -3.25 -3.16 -3.07
N LEU A 26 -3.46 -2.13 -3.89
CA LEU A 26 -4.44 -2.13 -4.97
C LEU A 26 -4.03 -3.08 -6.09
N GLU A 27 -2.76 -3.01 -6.53
CA GLU A 27 -2.20 -3.89 -7.58
C GLU A 27 -2.25 -5.36 -7.17
N TYR A 28 -2.02 -5.68 -5.89
CA TYR A 28 -2.12 -7.03 -5.34
C TYR A 28 -3.54 -7.44 -4.93
N GLY A 29 -4.55 -6.56 -5.13
CA GLY A 29 -5.94 -6.84 -4.77
C GLY A 29 -6.20 -7.00 -3.26
N LYS A 30 -5.26 -6.55 -2.40
CA LYS A 30 -5.42 -6.56 -0.94
C LYS A 30 -6.40 -5.50 -0.45
N VAL A 31 -6.49 -4.39 -1.19
CA VAL A 31 -7.49 -3.34 -0.99
C VAL A 31 -8.30 -3.22 -2.28
N LYS A 32 -9.62 -3.13 -2.17
CA LYS A 32 -10.48 -2.88 -3.33
C LYS A 32 -10.38 -1.41 -3.75
N GLY A 33 -10.06 -1.18 -5.00
CA GLY A 33 -10.11 0.12 -5.65
C GLY A 33 -10.11 -0.03 -7.16
N GLU A 34 -10.27 1.08 -7.85
CA GLU A 34 -10.43 1.16 -9.28
C GLU A 34 -9.35 2.05 -9.87
N LYS A 35 -8.87 1.69 -11.06
CA LYS A 35 -7.90 2.50 -11.79
C LYS A 35 -8.66 3.36 -12.79
N ILE A 36 -8.63 4.67 -12.59
CA ILE A 36 -9.25 5.66 -13.47
C ILE A 36 -8.11 6.39 -14.19
N GLY A 37 -7.89 6.04 -15.45
CA GLY A 37 -6.75 6.54 -16.23
C GLY A 37 -5.41 6.13 -15.62
N ARG A 38 -4.64 7.12 -15.14
CA ARG A 38 -3.33 6.92 -14.50
C ARG A 38 -3.40 6.78 -12.98
N ASP A 39 -4.52 7.22 -12.40
CA ASP A 39 -4.71 7.31 -10.97
C ASP A 39 -5.50 6.13 -10.43
N TRP A 40 -5.22 5.82 -9.17
CA TRP A 40 -5.99 4.84 -8.41
C TRP A 40 -6.93 5.57 -7.47
N VAL A 41 -8.17 5.08 -7.43
CA VAL A 41 -9.18 5.51 -6.48
C VAL A 41 -9.60 4.35 -5.59
N ILE A 42 -9.79 4.64 -4.30
CA ILE A 42 -9.99 3.66 -3.25
C ILE A 42 -11.32 3.93 -2.58
N ARG A 43 -12.07 2.87 -2.25
CA ARG A 43 -13.26 3.00 -1.39
C ARG A 43 -12.81 3.10 0.07
N PRO A 44 -13.20 4.13 0.84
CA PRO A 44 -12.80 4.29 2.24
C PRO A 44 -13.08 3.05 3.10
N SER A 45 -14.22 2.38 2.85
CA SER A 45 -14.61 1.16 3.56
C SER A 45 -13.64 -0.02 3.34
N ALA A 46 -13.07 -0.15 2.14
CA ALA A 46 -12.08 -1.19 1.85
C ALA A 46 -10.78 -0.93 2.62
N MET A 47 -10.39 0.35 2.72
CA MET A 47 -9.18 0.74 3.44
C MET A 47 -9.33 0.54 4.95
N ASN A 48 -10.49 0.90 5.52
CA ASN A 48 -10.82 0.63 6.92
C ASN A 48 -10.74 -0.85 7.27
N ARG A 49 -11.28 -1.73 6.40
CA ARG A 49 -11.19 -3.18 6.58
C ARG A 49 -9.75 -3.68 6.55
N TYR A 50 -8.92 -3.13 5.67
CA TYR A 50 -7.52 -3.49 5.58
C TYR A 50 -6.71 -3.02 6.80
N MET A 51 -6.98 -1.82 7.33
CA MET A 51 -6.35 -1.33 8.55
C MET A 51 -6.70 -2.19 9.77
N GLY A 52 -7.96 -2.59 9.91
CA GLY A 52 -8.40 -3.44 11.02
C GLY A 52 -7.79 -4.86 10.99
N ASN A 53 -7.55 -5.40 9.79
CA ASN A 53 -6.99 -6.74 9.60
C ASN A 53 -5.53 -6.73 9.12
N ARG A 54 -4.80 -5.64 9.37
CA ARG A 54 -3.47 -5.45 8.80
C ARG A 54 -2.52 -6.56 9.27
N PRO A 55 -1.99 -7.39 8.35
CA PRO A 55 -1.06 -8.44 8.73
C PRO A 55 0.23 -7.83 9.27
N LYS A 56 0.79 -8.44 10.33
CA LYS A 56 2.09 -8.03 10.86
C LYS A 56 3.16 -8.19 9.76
N PRO A 57 4.02 -7.19 9.53
CA PRO A 57 5.14 -7.33 8.62
C PRO A 57 5.96 -8.58 8.99
N GLY A 58 6.33 -9.37 7.98
CA GLY A 58 7.21 -10.52 8.21
C GLY A 58 8.56 -10.08 8.78
N PRO A 59 9.29 -10.96 9.47
CA PRO A 59 10.61 -10.66 10.00
C PRO A 59 11.52 -10.08 8.90
N LYS A 60 12.12 -8.93 9.16
CA LYS A 60 13.07 -8.32 8.22
C LYS A 60 14.25 -9.27 8.03
N LYS A 61 14.43 -9.82 6.83
CA LYS A 61 15.60 -10.65 6.52
C LYS A 61 16.86 -9.81 6.78
N ARG A 62 17.74 -10.27 7.69
CA ARG A 62 19.06 -9.67 7.85
C ARG A 62 19.81 -9.85 6.54
N ARG A 63 20.17 -8.75 5.89
CA ARG A 63 20.96 -8.77 4.66
C ARG A 63 22.35 -9.27 5.06
N ARG A 64 22.65 -10.55 4.80
CA ARG A 64 23.98 -11.11 5.07
C ARG A 64 24.94 -10.41 4.13
N TYR A 65 25.78 -9.53 4.66
CA TYR A 65 26.83 -8.89 3.87
C TYR A 65 27.85 -9.97 3.51
N VAL A 66 27.83 -10.42 2.25
CA VAL A 66 28.86 -11.33 1.75
C VAL A 66 30.07 -10.46 1.45
N ARG A 67 31.13 -10.55 2.27
CA ARG A 67 32.42 -9.97 1.92
C ARG A 67 32.85 -10.62 0.60
N LYS A 68 32.94 -9.84 -0.47
CA LYS A 68 33.58 -10.29 -1.70
C LYS A 68 35.05 -10.51 -1.36
N GLN A 69 35.52 -11.75 -1.38
CA GLN A 69 36.95 -12.05 -1.35
C GLN A 69 37.54 -11.50 -2.65
N THR A 70 38.31 -10.42 -2.55
CA THR A 70 39.21 -9.98 -3.60
C THR A 70 40.46 -10.85 -3.52
N ALA A 71 40.80 -11.48 -4.64
CA ALA A 71 42.02 -12.25 -4.87
C ALA A 71 43.24 -11.35 -4.99
#